data_AF-A0A3B0RDW0-F1
#
_entry.id   AF-A0A3B0RDW0-F1
#
_cell.length_a   1.000
_cell.length_b   1.000
_cell.length_c   1.000
_cell.angle_alpha   90.00
_cell.angle_beta   90.00
_cell.angle_gamma   90.00
#
_symmetry.space_group_name_H-M   'P 1'
#
loop_
_entity.id
_entity.type
_entity.pdbx_description
1 polymer ?
#
loop_
_entity_poly.entity_id
_entity_poly.type
_entity_poly.pdbx_seq_one_letter_code
_entity_poly.pdbx_strand_id
1 'polypeptide(L)'
;MKYIFNHKIKYMIMLTVLLTITACETDFDNPNAATVEQTFTAREGILAATVGMQQVYSTSGVRWIVETPAITTREGGITTTFQNMIELEDGGTDLPNFNSNVKGLWATMLRVMKTAEDIEVNTPNIDLESGTQSGLLAYSKLFKAMAIGSLAQNYEQVIVETSSNNDASFISRIEGLQFAINLLNEAKATISANPISNEFVNEVTLGNLDVLNTINAMLARYNLFVGNYDAAITAANSVDLSSASVFAYDSQNLNPIWGRVYQNSAPNFKPRDNFGLPATFAFDPADGRLSFYLVPLAETNQNGLPIEDLAGFFDADTGSIPVYMPDEMKLIIAEANLRKGSPDLAAATSALNDVLTDTTDVFGINANVTAYSGANTVDALLDEVYRNRRAELFLTGMSLEDSRRFDRPQPSGASMNYTEERNRNFYPYPDTERNSNPNTPPDPSI
;
A
#
# COMPACT_ATOMS: atom_id res chain seq x y z
N MET A 1 -14.16 33.69 -68.54
CA MET A 1 -13.35 32.55 -68.06
C MET A 1 -12.77 32.69 -66.63
N LYS A 2 -13.02 33.80 -65.89
CA LYS A 2 -12.57 33.97 -64.48
C LYS A 2 -13.57 33.51 -63.41
N TYR A 3 -14.86 33.36 -63.73
CA TYR A 3 -15.90 33.01 -62.73
C TYR A 3 -16.09 31.50 -62.50
N ILE A 4 -15.70 30.65 -63.45
CA ILE A 4 -15.84 29.17 -63.32
C ILE A 4 -14.74 28.58 -62.43
N PHE A 5 -13.56 29.21 -62.38
CA PHE A 5 -12.41 28.72 -61.60
C PHE A 5 -12.62 28.89 -60.08
N ASN A 6 -13.29 29.97 -59.65
CA ASN A 6 -13.53 30.26 -58.24
C ASN A 6 -14.56 29.34 -57.58
N HIS A 7 -15.51 28.77 -58.34
CA HIS A 7 -16.45 27.80 -57.79
C HIS A 7 -15.78 26.42 -57.61
N LYS A 8 -14.94 25.99 -58.55
CA LYS A 8 -14.22 24.70 -58.44
C LYS A 8 -13.25 24.66 -57.25
N ILE A 9 -12.57 25.77 -56.95
CA ILE A 9 -11.68 25.86 -55.78
C ILE A 9 -12.48 25.84 -54.46
N LYS A 10 -13.64 26.50 -54.40
CA LYS A 10 -14.51 26.46 -53.20
C LYS A 10 -15.10 25.07 -52.94
N TYR A 11 -15.55 24.36 -53.99
CA TYR A 11 -16.05 23.00 -53.83
C TYR A 11 -14.94 21.98 -53.51
N MET A 12 -13.72 22.19 -54.03
CA MET A 12 -12.58 21.34 -53.72
C MET A 12 -12.09 21.54 -52.28
N ILE A 13 -12.06 22.78 -51.76
CA ILE A 13 -11.73 23.05 -50.36
C ILE A 13 -12.83 22.51 -49.41
N MET A 14 -14.10 22.58 -49.79
CA MET A 14 -15.20 22.04 -48.99
C MET A 14 -15.18 20.50 -48.94
N LEU A 15 -14.72 19.84 -50.01
CA LEU A 15 -14.57 18.39 -50.05
C LEU A 15 -13.35 17.89 -49.24
N THR A 16 -12.26 18.66 -49.19
CA THR A 16 -11.08 18.32 -48.37
C THR A 16 -11.31 18.56 -46.87
N VAL A 17 -12.14 19.54 -46.49
CA VAL A 17 -12.51 19.79 -45.08
C VAL A 17 -13.52 18.77 -44.55
N LEU A 18 -14.31 18.13 -45.41
CA LEU A 18 -15.18 17.00 -45.01
C LEU A 18 -14.39 15.68 -44.78
N LEU A 19 -13.15 15.57 -45.28
CA LEU A 19 -12.31 14.37 -45.14
C LEU A 19 -11.37 14.41 -43.92
N THR A 20 -11.33 15.51 -43.15
CA THR A 20 -10.44 15.67 -41.98
C THR A 20 -11.12 15.40 -40.63
N ILE A 21 -12.34 14.85 -40.60
CA ILE A 21 -13.08 14.57 -39.35
C ILE A 21 -13.28 13.08 -39.05
N THR A 22 -12.70 12.18 -39.85
CA THR A 22 -12.56 10.78 -39.42
C THR A 22 -11.25 10.64 -38.66
N ALA A 23 -11.22 11.19 -37.44
CA ALA A 23 -10.30 10.66 -36.44
C ALA A 23 -10.61 9.16 -36.36
N CYS A 24 -9.64 8.30 -36.69
CA CYS A 24 -9.79 6.89 -36.40
C CYS A 24 -9.97 6.81 -34.88
N GLU A 25 -11.14 6.39 -34.40
CA GLU A 25 -11.22 5.84 -33.06
C GLU A 25 -10.20 4.71 -33.01
N THR A 26 -9.16 4.90 -32.20
CA THR A 26 -8.26 3.82 -31.81
C THR A 26 -8.84 3.02 -30.65
N ASP A 27 -10.03 3.39 -30.19
CA ASP A 27 -10.81 2.65 -29.21
C ASP A 27 -11.60 1.56 -29.95
N PHE A 28 -10.92 0.44 -30.19
CA PHE A 28 -11.59 -0.74 -30.71
C PHE A 28 -12.28 -1.40 -29.53
N ASP A 29 -13.62 -1.47 -29.57
CA ASP A 29 -14.40 -2.31 -28.66
C ASP A 29 -13.78 -3.70 -28.64
N ASN A 30 -13.23 -4.11 -27.51
CA ASN A 30 -12.85 -5.50 -27.30
C ASN A 30 -14.14 -6.28 -27.06
N PRO A 31 -14.63 -7.09 -28.02
CA PRO A 31 -15.91 -7.78 -27.87
C PRO A 31 -15.91 -8.82 -26.74
N ASN A 32 -14.74 -9.12 -26.17
CA ASN A 32 -14.57 -10.02 -25.03
C ASN A 32 -14.39 -9.28 -23.69
N ALA A 33 -14.32 -7.94 -23.68
CA ALA A 33 -14.28 -7.15 -22.44
C ALA A 33 -15.68 -6.57 -22.17
N ALA A 34 -16.09 -6.57 -20.89
CA ALA A 34 -17.31 -5.86 -20.49
C ALA A 34 -17.16 -4.36 -20.77
N THR A 35 -18.18 -3.72 -21.33
CA THR A 35 -18.17 -2.27 -21.55
C THR A 35 -18.29 -1.53 -20.20
N VAL A 36 -17.89 -0.25 -20.16
CA VAL A 36 -18.10 0.61 -18.98
C VAL A 36 -19.59 0.66 -18.61
N GLU A 37 -20.46 0.71 -19.62
CA GLU A 37 -21.91 0.67 -19.44
C GLU A 37 -22.36 -0.66 -18.79
N GLN A 38 -21.90 -1.81 -19.29
CA GLN A 38 -22.23 -3.11 -18.69
C GLN A 38 -21.67 -3.28 -17.26
N THR A 39 -20.50 -2.71 -17.00
CA THR A 39 -19.79 -2.86 -15.72
C THR A 39 -20.42 -2.02 -14.61
N PHE A 40 -20.92 -0.82 -14.92
CA PHE A 40 -21.36 0.12 -13.89
C PHE A 40 -22.86 0.43 -13.89
N THR A 41 -23.66 -0.23 -14.73
CA THR A 41 -25.14 -0.05 -14.74
C THR A 41 -25.92 -1.26 -14.24
N ALA A 42 -25.25 -2.39 -13.99
CA ALA A 42 -25.87 -3.64 -13.57
C ALA A 42 -25.30 -4.13 -12.23
N ARG A 43 -26.13 -4.84 -11.47
CA ARG A 43 -25.78 -5.45 -10.18
C ARG A 43 -24.55 -6.35 -10.28
N GLU A 44 -24.53 -7.27 -11.24
CA GLU A 44 -23.42 -8.21 -11.42
C GLU A 44 -22.13 -7.49 -11.84
N GLY A 45 -22.27 -6.45 -12.65
CA GLY A 45 -21.15 -5.63 -13.11
C GLY A 45 -20.47 -4.90 -11.94
N ILE A 46 -21.24 -4.23 -11.08
CA ILE A 46 -20.68 -3.44 -9.96
C ILE A 46 -20.04 -4.33 -8.89
N LEU A 47 -20.63 -5.50 -8.62
CA LEU A 47 -20.04 -6.52 -7.74
C LEU A 47 -18.71 -7.02 -8.31
N ALA A 48 -18.67 -7.39 -9.60
CA ALA A 48 -17.46 -7.86 -10.26
C ALA A 48 -16.35 -6.78 -10.31
N ALA A 49 -16.71 -5.52 -10.55
CA ALA A 49 -15.78 -4.39 -10.51
C ALA A 49 -15.15 -4.22 -9.12
N THR A 50 -15.95 -4.41 -8.07
CA THR A 50 -15.50 -4.30 -6.67
C THR A 50 -14.54 -5.44 -6.29
N VAL A 51 -14.83 -6.67 -6.72
CA VAL A 51 -13.90 -7.81 -6.58
C VAL A 51 -12.61 -7.54 -7.36
N GLY A 52 -12.71 -7.06 -8.60
CA GLY A 52 -11.57 -6.72 -9.44
C GLY A 52 -10.67 -5.62 -8.83
N MET A 53 -11.26 -4.62 -8.18
CA MET A 53 -10.53 -3.57 -7.46
C MET A 53 -9.67 -4.16 -6.34
N GLN A 54 -10.26 -4.99 -5.48
CA GLN A 54 -9.51 -5.70 -4.43
C GLN A 54 -8.44 -6.60 -5.03
N GLN A 55 -8.73 -7.32 -6.11
CA GLN A 55 -7.79 -8.23 -6.75
C GLN A 55 -6.58 -7.48 -7.32
N VAL A 56 -6.78 -6.32 -7.96
CA VAL A 56 -5.69 -5.46 -8.43
C VAL A 56 -4.85 -4.96 -7.26
N TYR A 57 -5.47 -4.52 -6.17
CA TYR A 57 -4.74 -4.08 -4.98
C TYR A 57 -3.95 -5.23 -4.34
N SER A 58 -4.57 -6.39 -4.14
CA SER A 58 -3.96 -7.54 -3.44
C SER A 58 -2.87 -8.25 -4.23
N THR A 59 -2.92 -8.25 -5.57
CA THR A 59 -1.91 -8.92 -6.40
C THR A 59 -0.85 -7.94 -6.90
N SER A 60 -1.25 -6.84 -7.51
CA SER A 60 -0.31 -5.86 -8.07
C SER A 60 0.09 -4.81 -7.04
N GLY A 61 -0.86 -4.31 -6.26
CA GLY A 61 -0.61 -3.26 -5.27
C GLY A 61 0.32 -3.75 -4.16
N VAL A 62 -0.05 -4.84 -3.47
CA VAL A 62 0.73 -5.44 -2.38
C VAL A 62 2.15 -5.76 -2.83
N ARG A 63 2.34 -6.30 -4.05
CA ARG A 63 3.68 -6.50 -4.62
C ARG A 63 4.54 -5.24 -4.52
N TRP A 64 4.04 -4.13 -5.06
CA TRP A 64 4.80 -2.89 -5.14
C TRP A 64 4.96 -2.21 -3.79
N ILE A 65 3.90 -2.23 -2.97
CA ILE A 65 3.88 -1.65 -1.63
C ILE A 65 4.88 -2.36 -0.71
N VAL A 66 5.11 -3.66 -0.89
CA VAL A 66 6.07 -4.42 -0.09
C VAL A 66 7.47 -4.33 -0.69
N GLU A 67 7.66 -4.77 -1.94
CA GLU A 67 8.99 -4.93 -2.55
C GLU A 67 9.74 -3.59 -2.62
N THR A 68 9.05 -2.51 -3.02
CA THR A 68 9.73 -1.23 -3.29
C THR A 68 10.37 -0.64 -2.02
N PRO A 69 9.62 -0.37 -0.93
CA PRO A 69 10.21 0.14 0.30
C PRO A 69 11.08 -0.88 1.03
N ALA A 70 10.84 -2.19 0.89
CA ALA A 70 11.69 -3.20 1.53
C ALA A 70 13.14 -3.12 1.05
N ILE A 71 13.37 -2.95 -0.26
CA ILE A 71 14.72 -2.79 -0.82
C ILE A 71 15.33 -1.43 -0.43
N THR A 72 14.54 -0.36 -0.49
CA THR A 72 14.97 1.00 -0.12
C THR A 72 15.41 1.10 1.33
N THR A 73 14.78 0.35 2.24
CA THR A 73 15.01 0.40 3.70
C THR A 73 15.78 -0.79 4.25
N ARG A 74 16.43 -1.54 3.36
CA ARG A 74 17.28 -2.69 3.66
C ARG A 74 16.57 -3.82 4.41
N GLU A 75 15.24 -3.84 4.42
CA GLU A 75 14.42 -4.95 4.90
C GLU A 75 14.61 -6.20 4.01
N GLY A 76 14.80 -5.97 2.70
CA GLY A 76 15.23 -6.97 1.74
C GLY A 76 16.48 -6.55 0.98
N GLY A 77 17.21 -7.52 0.44
CA GLY A 77 18.34 -7.35 -0.47
C GLY A 77 18.08 -8.04 -1.80
N ILE A 78 18.46 -7.41 -2.92
CA ILE A 78 18.19 -7.96 -4.26
C ILE A 78 19.09 -9.15 -4.55
N THR A 79 18.55 -10.15 -5.26
CA THR A 79 19.28 -11.37 -5.65
C THR A 79 19.28 -11.60 -7.16
N THR A 80 18.87 -10.58 -7.91
CA THR A 80 18.82 -10.58 -9.39
C THR A 80 19.53 -9.38 -9.97
N THR A 81 19.92 -9.50 -11.23
CA THR A 81 20.55 -8.43 -12.00
C THR A 81 19.53 -7.62 -12.83
N PHE A 82 18.25 -7.61 -12.44
CA PHE A 82 17.25 -6.79 -13.13
C PHE A 82 17.51 -5.32 -12.86
N GLN A 83 17.62 -4.52 -13.91
CA GLN A 83 18.05 -3.13 -13.83
C GLN A 83 17.21 -2.31 -12.85
N ASN A 84 15.89 -2.48 -12.86
CA ASN A 84 14.98 -1.80 -11.93
C ASN A 84 15.23 -2.14 -10.45
N MET A 85 15.68 -3.36 -10.16
CA MET A 85 16.01 -3.80 -8.80
C MET A 85 17.38 -3.24 -8.38
N ILE A 86 18.36 -3.24 -9.29
CA ILE A 86 19.69 -2.66 -9.07
C ILE A 86 19.55 -1.18 -8.74
N GLU A 87 18.86 -0.40 -9.57
CA GLU A 87 18.59 1.03 -9.34
C GLU A 87 17.91 1.30 -8.00
N LEU A 88 17.00 0.41 -7.59
CA LEU A 88 16.29 0.53 -6.33
C LEU A 88 17.17 0.24 -5.11
N GLU A 89 18.09 -0.73 -5.18
CA GLU A 89 19.03 -1.03 -4.10
C GLU A 89 20.18 -0.01 -4.03
N ASP A 90 20.68 0.44 -5.18
CA ASP A 90 21.71 1.47 -5.29
C ASP A 90 21.19 2.81 -4.79
N GLY A 91 19.93 3.13 -5.07
CA GLY A 91 19.25 4.32 -4.56
C GLY A 91 19.95 5.61 -4.99
N GLY A 92 19.93 6.63 -4.13
CA GLY A 92 20.66 7.87 -4.42
C GLY A 92 20.25 8.48 -5.77
N THR A 93 21.20 9.05 -6.52
CA THR A 93 20.93 9.57 -7.88
C THR A 93 20.66 8.50 -8.92
N ASP A 94 20.89 7.23 -8.61
CA ASP A 94 20.81 6.12 -9.56
C ASP A 94 19.40 5.54 -9.68
N LEU A 95 18.44 5.99 -8.86
CA LEU A 95 17.02 5.66 -9.01
C LEU A 95 16.31 6.68 -9.92
N PRO A 96 16.03 6.34 -11.20
CA PRO A 96 15.42 7.26 -12.16
C PRO A 96 13.89 7.29 -12.08
N ASN A 97 13.29 8.33 -12.67
CA ASN A 97 11.83 8.46 -12.80
C ASN A 97 11.17 7.33 -13.63
N PHE A 98 11.91 6.64 -14.50
CA PHE A 98 11.36 5.56 -15.34
C PHE A 98 11.49 4.18 -14.68
N ASN A 99 12.00 4.09 -13.43
CA ASN A 99 12.14 2.83 -12.72
C ASN A 99 10.77 2.11 -12.60
N SER A 100 10.74 0.83 -12.99
CA SER A 100 9.47 0.10 -13.11
C SER A 100 8.79 -0.18 -11.78
N ASN A 101 9.51 -0.26 -10.66
CA ASN A 101 8.91 -0.47 -9.34
C ASN A 101 8.18 0.79 -8.88
N VAL A 102 8.85 1.94 -8.96
CA VAL A 102 8.28 3.25 -8.63
C VAL A 102 7.08 3.56 -9.51
N LYS A 103 7.19 3.32 -10.82
CA LYS A 103 6.09 3.48 -11.77
C LYS A 103 4.93 2.51 -11.48
N GLY A 104 5.24 1.25 -11.19
CA GLY A 104 4.26 0.21 -10.88
C GLY A 104 3.45 0.54 -9.63
N LEU A 105 4.11 1.01 -8.58
CA LEU A 105 3.47 1.47 -7.34
C LEU A 105 2.47 2.59 -7.63
N TRP A 106 2.94 3.69 -8.24
CA TRP A 106 2.10 4.85 -8.55
C TRP A 106 0.89 4.49 -9.42
N ALA A 107 1.14 3.86 -10.59
CA ALA A 107 0.09 3.58 -11.56
C ALA A 107 -0.95 2.58 -11.03
N THR A 108 -0.54 1.62 -10.20
CA THR A 108 -1.46 0.65 -9.60
C THR A 108 -2.36 1.32 -8.57
N MET A 109 -1.82 2.20 -7.71
CA MET A 109 -2.63 2.93 -6.74
C MET A 109 -3.64 3.86 -7.42
N LEU A 110 -3.23 4.58 -8.48
CA LEU A 110 -4.17 5.39 -9.25
C LEU A 110 -5.27 4.56 -9.93
N ARG A 111 -4.96 3.34 -10.40
CA ARG A 111 -5.97 2.43 -10.96
C ARG A 111 -6.99 1.98 -9.91
N VAL A 112 -6.53 1.65 -8.70
CA VAL A 112 -7.42 1.30 -7.58
C VAL A 112 -8.30 2.49 -7.21
N MET A 113 -7.72 3.69 -7.10
CA MET A 113 -8.48 4.91 -6.82
C MET A 113 -9.55 5.18 -7.88
N LYS A 114 -9.18 5.10 -9.17
CA LYS A 114 -10.13 5.33 -10.27
C LYS A 114 -11.29 4.33 -10.22
N THR A 115 -10.99 3.05 -10.00
CA THR A 115 -12.02 2.01 -9.90
C THR A 115 -12.94 2.25 -8.69
N ALA A 116 -12.38 2.67 -7.55
CA ALA A 116 -13.16 3.02 -6.37
C ALA A 116 -14.09 4.23 -6.62
N GLU A 117 -13.60 5.27 -7.30
CA GLU A 117 -14.39 6.44 -7.68
C GLU A 117 -15.54 6.06 -8.62
N ASP A 118 -15.29 5.20 -9.60
CA ASP A 118 -16.32 4.72 -10.52
C ASP A 118 -17.38 3.86 -9.79
N ILE A 119 -16.96 3.01 -8.83
CA ILE A 119 -17.91 2.27 -7.98
C ILE A 119 -18.76 3.24 -7.16
N GLU A 120 -18.14 4.23 -6.52
CA GLU A 120 -18.82 5.19 -5.66
C GLU A 120 -19.86 6.03 -6.42
N VAL A 121 -19.53 6.52 -7.61
CA VAL A 121 -20.42 7.33 -8.43
C VAL A 121 -21.60 6.53 -8.98
N ASN A 122 -21.39 5.26 -9.32
CA ASN A 122 -22.39 4.46 -10.01
C ASN A 122 -23.29 3.62 -9.09
N THR A 123 -22.80 3.18 -7.93
CA THR A 123 -23.57 2.33 -7.00
C THR A 123 -24.95 2.93 -6.65
N PRO A 124 -25.10 4.24 -6.36
CA PRO A 124 -26.42 4.82 -6.04
C PRO A 124 -27.44 4.80 -7.18
N ASN A 125 -27.01 4.53 -8.42
CA ASN A 125 -27.87 4.50 -9.61
C ASN A 125 -28.37 3.09 -9.94
N ILE A 126 -27.96 2.08 -9.17
CA ILE A 126 -28.36 0.68 -9.35
C ILE A 126 -29.31 0.29 -8.22
N ASP A 127 -30.41 -0.37 -8.56
CA ASP A 127 -31.35 -0.91 -7.56
C ASP A 127 -30.72 -2.12 -6.86
N LEU A 128 -30.35 -1.95 -5.59
CA LEU A 128 -29.65 -2.92 -4.76
C LEU A 128 -30.29 -2.99 -3.37
N GLU A 129 -30.10 -4.11 -2.67
CA GLU A 129 -30.38 -4.15 -1.24
C GLU A 129 -29.55 -3.07 -0.51
N SER A 130 -30.14 -2.38 0.48
CA SER A 130 -29.48 -1.28 1.19
C SER A 130 -28.15 -1.68 1.81
N GLY A 131 -28.07 -2.89 2.38
CA GLY A 131 -26.82 -3.43 2.93
C GLY A 131 -25.77 -3.74 1.87
N THR A 132 -26.17 -4.13 0.66
CA THR A 132 -25.27 -4.39 -0.47
C THR A 132 -24.69 -3.09 -1.02
N GLN A 133 -25.55 -2.09 -1.24
CA GLN A 133 -25.14 -0.74 -1.61
C GLN A 133 -24.20 -0.13 -0.55
N SER A 134 -24.53 -0.28 0.73
CA SER A 134 -23.71 0.20 1.84
C SER A 134 -22.32 -0.45 1.84
N GLY A 135 -22.28 -1.78 1.68
CA GLY A 135 -21.03 -2.53 1.54
C GLY A 135 -20.17 -2.03 0.39
N LEU A 136 -20.74 -1.89 -0.82
CA LEU A 136 -20.04 -1.39 -2.01
C LEU A 136 -19.44 0.00 -1.80
N LEU A 137 -20.21 0.94 -1.25
CA LEU A 137 -19.76 2.32 -0.99
C LEU A 137 -18.68 2.39 0.10
N ALA A 138 -18.80 1.59 1.15
CA ALA A 138 -17.80 1.56 2.22
C ALA A 138 -16.50 0.89 1.74
N TYR A 139 -16.61 -0.14 0.91
CA TYR A 139 -15.47 -0.88 0.37
C TYR A 139 -14.68 -0.06 -0.66
N SER A 140 -15.37 0.67 -1.54
CA SER A 140 -14.70 1.60 -2.46
C SER A 140 -13.92 2.67 -1.71
N LYS A 141 -14.54 3.29 -0.69
CA LYS A 141 -13.87 4.26 0.19
C LYS A 141 -12.67 3.66 0.93
N LEU A 142 -12.79 2.44 1.46
CA LEU A 142 -11.69 1.73 2.12
C LEU A 142 -10.49 1.55 1.18
N PHE A 143 -10.70 0.99 -0.02
CA PHE A 143 -9.60 0.74 -0.96
C PHE A 143 -9.02 2.03 -1.54
N LYS A 144 -9.84 3.06 -1.75
CA LYS A 144 -9.35 4.41 -2.12
C LYS A 144 -8.48 4.98 -1.02
N ALA A 145 -8.90 4.91 0.25
CA ALA A 145 -8.12 5.36 1.38
C ALA A 145 -6.80 4.59 1.51
N MET A 146 -6.82 3.27 1.30
CA MET A 146 -5.62 2.42 1.31
C MET A 146 -4.65 2.77 0.18
N ALA A 147 -5.15 3.06 -1.02
CA ALA A 147 -4.33 3.50 -2.14
C ALA A 147 -3.68 4.87 -1.88
N ILE A 148 -4.45 5.84 -1.39
CA ILE A 148 -3.94 7.17 -1.00
C ILE A 148 -2.90 7.04 0.12
N GLY A 149 -3.18 6.24 1.15
CA GLY A 149 -2.24 5.99 2.24
C GLY A 149 -0.95 5.33 1.77
N SER A 150 -1.03 4.44 0.78
CA SER A 150 0.15 3.82 0.15
C SER A 150 0.98 4.84 -0.64
N LEU A 151 0.33 5.74 -1.39
CA LEU A 151 1.02 6.84 -2.06
C LEU A 151 1.67 7.81 -1.04
N ALA A 152 0.95 8.17 0.02
CA ALA A 152 1.43 9.13 1.03
C ALA A 152 2.61 8.59 1.85
N GLN A 153 2.79 7.28 1.92
CA GLN A 153 3.99 6.65 2.51
C GLN A 153 5.21 6.68 1.56
N ASN A 154 5.03 7.00 0.29
CA ASN A 154 6.08 6.83 -0.72
C ASN A 154 6.43 8.12 -1.48
N TYR A 155 5.55 9.14 -1.43
CA TYR A 155 5.72 10.44 -2.09
C TYR A 155 5.41 11.60 -1.13
N GLU A 156 6.02 12.77 -1.38
CA GLU A 156 5.79 13.98 -0.59
C GLU A 156 4.44 14.64 -0.87
N GLN A 157 3.95 14.48 -2.10
CA GLN A 157 2.65 14.95 -2.55
C GLN A 157 1.94 13.83 -3.32
N VAL A 158 0.61 13.81 -3.24
CA VAL A 158 -0.22 12.73 -3.78
C VAL A 158 -1.45 13.29 -4.46
N ILE A 159 -2.00 12.49 -5.37
CA ILE A 159 -3.32 12.69 -5.94
C ILE A 159 -4.34 12.01 -5.01
N VAL A 160 -5.48 12.65 -4.77
CA VAL A 160 -6.61 12.07 -4.02
C VAL A 160 -7.89 11.96 -4.84
N GLU A 161 -7.91 12.57 -6.02
CA GLU A 161 -8.99 12.51 -7.01
C GLU A 161 -8.38 12.30 -8.39
N THR A 162 -8.76 11.22 -9.08
CA THR A 162 -8.20 10.95 -10.41
C THR A 162 -8.82 11.86 -11.47
N SER A 163 -8.09 12.09 -12.58
CA SER A 163 -8.59 12.86 -13.72
C SER A 163 -8.26 12.18 -15.04
N SER A 164 -9.28 11.98 -15.88
CA SER A 164 -9.11 11.49 -17.25
C SER A 164 -8.55 12.55 -18.21
N ASN A 165 -8.48 13.81 -17.80
CA ASN A 165 -7.90 14.90 -18.59
C ASN A 165 -6.39 15.08 -18.35
N ASN A 166 -5.78 14.23 -17.52
CA ASN A 166 -4.40 14.33 -17.07
C ASN A 166 -4.07 15.67 -16.40
N ASP A 167 -5.00 16.21 -15.61
CA ASP A 167 -4.83 17.47 -14.86
C ASP A 167 -5.10 17.30 -13.36
N ALA A 168 -4.96 16.07 -12.85
CA ALA A 168 -5.17 15.76 -11.44
C ALA A 168 -4.29 16.64 -10.55
N SER A 169 -4.89 17.19 -9.49
CA SER A 169 -4.19 18.06 -8.54
C SER A 169 -3.43 17.25 -7.50
N PHE A 170 -2.32 17.81 -7.03
CA PHE A 170 -1.51 17.23 -5.95
C PHE A 170 -1.74 17.99 -4.65
N ILE A 171 -1.78 17.26 -3.55
CA ILE A 171 -1.79 17.80 -2.19
C ILE A 171 -0.65 17.16 -1.37
N SER A 172 -0.28 17.75 -0.23
CA SER A 172 0.77 17.16 0.61
C SER A 172 0.36 15.77 1.11
N ARG A 173 1.35 14.92 1.40
CA ARG A 173 1.11 13.58 1.96
C ARG A 173 0.27 13.60 3.25
N ILE A 174 0.43 14.62 4.09
CA ILE A 174 -0.33 14.75 5.35
C ILE A 174 -1.79 15.09 5.05
N GLU A 175 -2.05 16.00 4.12
CA GLU A 175 -3.42 16.29 3.66
C GLU A 175 -4.05 15.06 2.97
N GLY A 176 -3.26 14.29 2.22
CA GLY A 176 -3.68 13.01 1.64
C GLY A 176 -4.10 11.98 2.68
N LEU A 177 -3.32 11.82 3.75
CA LEU A 177 -3.69 10.93 4.86
C LEU A 177 -4.92 11.43 5.62
N GLN A 178 -5.08 12.74 5.81
CA GLN A 178 -6.30 13.32 6.39
C GLN A 178 -7.53 13.06 5.50
N PHE A 179 -7.38 13.16 4.18
CA PHE A 179 -8.42 12.80 3.23
C PHE A 179 -8.79 11.32 3.35
N ALA A 180 -7.81 10.42 3.44
CA ALA A 180 -8.02 8.99 3.66
C ALA A 180 -8.77 8.72 4.98
N ILE A 181 -8.44 9.41 6.07
CA ILE A 181 -9.17 9.32 7.35
C ILE A 181 -10.64 9.74 7.19
N ASN A 182 -10.91 10.80 6.43
CA ASN A 182 -12.29 11.24 6.18
C ASN A 182 -13.09 10.18 5.42
N LEU A 183 -12.53 9.62 4.34
CA LEU A 183 -13.16 8.51 3.60
C LEU A 183 -13.49 7.32 4.51
N LEU A 184 -12.56 6.95 5.39
CA LEU A 184 -12.76 5.82 6.32
C LEU A 184 -13.86 6.11 7.35
N ASN A 185 -13.96 7.34 7.86
CA ASN A 185 -15.04 7.74 8.75
C ASN A 185 -16.41 7.74 8.03
N GLU A 186 -16.46 8.21 6.77
CA GLU A 186 -17.66 8.14 5.95
C GLU A 186 -18.08 6.70 5.66
N ALA A 187 -17.12 5.81 5.35
CA ALA A 187 -17.36 4.39 5.16
C ALA A 187 -17.93 3.75 6.44
N LYS A 188 -17.32 4.04 7.60
CA LYS A 188 -17.79 3.57 8.91
C LYS A 188 -19.21 4.06 9.22
N ALA A 189 -19.52 5.32 8.93
CA ALA A 189 -20.85 5.87 9.10
C ALA A 189 -21.87 5.22 8.17
N THR A 190 -21.48 4.94 6.92
CA THR A 190 -22.33 4.28 5.91
C THR A 190 -22.77 2.89 6.37
N ILE A 191 -21.83 2.05 6.82
CA ILE A 191 -22.13 0.69 7.31
C ILE A 191 -22.82 0.67 8.68
N SER A 192 -22.64 1.73 9.49
CA SER A 192 -23.38 1.88 10.74
C SER A 192 -24.86 2.22 10.48
N ALA A 193 -25.14 3.03 9.46
CA ALA A 193 -26.50 3.42 9.09
C ALA A 193 -27.24 2.28 8.37
N ASN A 194 -26.54 1.54 7.51
CA ASN A 194 -27.07 0.39 6.79
C ASN A 194 -26.06 -0.76 6.90
N PRO A 195 -26.26 -1.71 7.82
CA PRO A 195 -25.34 -2.84 7.99
C PRO A 195 -25.12 -3.61 6.69
N ILE A 196 -23.88 -4.06 6.48
CA ILE A 196 -23.48 -4.84 5.30
C ILE A 196 -24.35 -6.11 5.20
N SER A 197 -24.87 -6.39 4.00
CA SER A 197 -25.72 -7.55 3.73
C SER A 197 -24.90 -8.85 3.60
N ASN A 198 -25.58 -9.98 3.77
CA ASN A 198 -24.98 -11.29 3.49
C ASN A 198 -24.61 -11.45 2.01
N GLU A 199 -25.36 -10.83 1.11
CA GLU A 199 -25.06 -10.82 -0.32
C GLU A 199 -23.68 -10.21 -0.58
N PHE A 200 -23.41 -9.02 -0.03
CA PHE A 200 -22.11 -8.38 -0.19
C PHE A 200 -20.98 -9.26 0.37
N VAL A 201 -21.18 -9.85 1.56
CA VAL A 201 -20.19 -10.75 2.16
C VAL A 201 -19.92 -11.96 1.26
N ASN A 202 -20.98 -12.60 0.73
CA ASN A 202 -20.85 -13.82 -0.05
C ASN A 202 -20.38 -13.61 -1.49
N GLU A 203 -20.59 -12.43 -2.06
CA GLU A 203 -20.25 -12.13 -3.46
C GLU A 203 -18.96 -11.29 -3.60
N VAL A 204 -18.60 -10.50 -2.58
CA VAL A 204 -17.45 -9.57 -2.64
C VAL A 204 -16.32 -10.00 -1.72
N THR A 205 -16.54 -10.09 -0.42
CA THR A 205 -15.42 -10.36 0.53
C THR A 205 -15.13 -11.85 0.69
N LEU A 206 -16.11 -12.70 0.37
CA LEU A 206 -16.10 -14.15 0.60
C LEU A 206 -15.80 -14.52 2.07
N GLY A 207 -16.10 -13.62 3.00
CA GLY A 207 -15.74 -13.75 4.41
C GLY A 207 -14.25 -13.57 4.73
N ASN A 208 -13.39 -13.26 3.75
CA ASN A 208 -11.95 -13.08 3.96
C ASN A 208 -11.59 -11.73 4.57
N LEU A 209 -12.50 -10.75 4.54
CA LEU A 209 -12.24 -9.39 5.01
C LEU A 209 -13.43 -8.87 5.83
N ASP A 210 -13.17 -8.59 7.10
CA ASP A 210 -14.08 -7.86 7.98
C ASP A 210 -13.94 -6.36 7.71
N VAL A 211 -14.90 -5.79 6.98
CA VAL A 211 -14.82 -4.41 6.48
C VAL A 211 -14.74 -3.41 7.61
N LEU A 212 -15.55 -3.56 8.67
CA LEU A 212 -15.54 -2.63 9.80
C LEU A 212 -14.21 -2.72 10.57
N ASN A 213 -13.74 -3.94 10.82
CA ASN A 213 -12.49 -4.12 11.55
C ASN A 213 -11.29 -3.56 10.78
N THR A 214 -11.27 -3.78 9.46
CA THR A 214 -10.25 -3.24 8.56
C THR A 214 -10.30 -1.70 8.52
N ILE A 215 -11.49 -1.09 8.48
CA ILE A 215 -11.64 0.37 8.57
C ILE A 215 -11.08 0.90 9.89
N ASN A 216 -11.37 0.25 11.03
CA ASN A 216 -10.83 0.67 12.33
C ASN A 216 -9.30 0.54 12.37
N ALA A 217 -8.72 -0.52 11.82
CA ALA A 217 -7.27 -0.70 11.73
C ALA A 217 -6.61 0.39 10.86
N MET A 218 -7.18 0.71 9.69
CA MET A 218 -6.67 1.79 8.84
C MET A 218 -6.83 3.17 9.49
N LEU A 219 -7.95 3.40 10.21
CA LEU A 219 -8.13 4.62 11.00
C LEU A 219 -7.06 4.75 12.07
N ALA A 220 -6.71 3.67 12.77
CA ALA A 220 -5.64 3.67 13.77
C ALA A 220 -4.30 4.05 13.13
N ARG A 221 -3.95 3.38 12.03
CA ARG A 221 -2.70 3.60 11.27
C ARG A 221 -2.58 5.04 10.76
N TYR A 222 -3.59 5.55 10.08
CA TYR A 222 -3.48 6.87 9.46
C TYR A 222 -3.60 8.01 10.49
N ASN A 223 -4.39 7.84 11.56
CA ASN A 223 -4.37 8.82 12.65
C ASN A 223 -3.00 8.88 13.34
N LEU A 224 -2.32 7.73 13.49
CA LEU A 224 -0.94 7.72 13.99
C LEU A 224 -0.01 8.53 13.09
N PHE A 225 -0.07 8.31 11.77
CA PHE A 225 0.82 8.95 10.80
C PHE A 225 0.65 10.48 10.72
N VAL A 226 -0.55 11.00 10.98
CA VAL A 226 -0.81 12.45 11.00
C VAL A 226 -0.70 13.07 12.40
N GLY A 227 -0.31 12.30 13.42
CA GLY A 227 -0.12 12.78 14.79
C GLY A 227 -1.40 12.94 15.61
N ASN A 228 -2.52 12.36 15.17
CA ASN A 228 -3.79 12.35 15.89
C ASN A 228 -3.81 11.20 16.92
N TYR A 229 -2.92 11.26 17.92
CA TYR A 229 -2.63 10.13 18.81
C TYR A 229 -3.83 9.60 19.59
N ASP A 230 -4.70 10.47 20.13
CA ASP A 230 -5.90 10.01 20.87
C ASP A 230 -6.92 9.31 19.94
N ALA A 231 -7.06 9.79 18.70
CA ALA A 231 -7.91 9.15 17.70
C ALA A 231 -7.31 7.81 17.24
N ALA A 232 -5.98 7.72 17.13
CA ALA A 232 -5.28 6.47 16.81
C ALA A 232 -5.52 5.41 17.89
N ILE A 233 -5.38 5.78 19.17
CA ILE A 233 -5.67 4.90 20.32
C ILE A 233 -7.14 4.46 20.32
N THR A 234 -8.07 5.38 20.07
CA THR A 234 -9.51 5.08 20.03
C THR A 234 -9.84 4.08 18.92
N ALA A 235 -9.28 4.29 17.73
CA ALA A 235 -9.49 3.40 16.59
C ALA A 235 -8.85 2.02 16.81
N ALA A 236 -7.62 1.98 17.35
CA ALA A 236 -6.93 0.73 17.68
C ALA A 236 -7.72 -0.12 18.70
N ASN A 237 -8.26 0.51 19.75
CA ASN A 237 -9.13 -0.17 20.73
C ASN A 237 -10.48 -0.62 20.14
N SER A 238 -10.88 -0.11 18.98
CA SER A 238 -12.10 -0.53 18.28
C SER A 238 -11.89 -1.73 17.37
N VAL A 239 -10.65 -2.23 17.24
CA VAL A 239 -10.34 -3.41 16.45
C VAL A 239 -10.56 -4.67 17.30
N ASP A 240 -11.38 -5.59 16.80
CA ASP A 240 -11.47 -6.95 17.32
C ASP A 240 -10.21 -7.73 16.91
N LEU A 241 -9.33 -7.98 17.87
CA LEU A 241 -8.06 -8.68 17.65
C LEU A 241 -8.23 -10.18 17.33
N SER A 242 -9.44 -10.73 17.47
CA SER A 242 -9.75 -12.11 17.08
C SER A 242 -10.27 -12.23 15.64
N SER A 243 -10.61 -11.11 15.00
CA SER A 243 -11.06 -11.07 13.61
C SER A 243 -9.86 -11.02 12.68
N ALA A 244 -9.88 -11.85 11.63
CA ALA A 244 -8.83 -11.93 10.62
C ALA A 244 -9.34 -11.32 9.31
N SER A 245 -8.64 -10.29 8.83
CA SER A 245 -8.80 -9.78 7.46
C SER A 245 -7.58 -10.11 6.63
N VAL A 246 -7.76 -10.84 5.55
CA VAL A 246 -6.69 -11.29 4.66
C VAL A 246 -7.01 -11.02 3.20
N PHE A 247 -5.97 -10.79 2.42
CA PHE A 247 -6.01 -11.04 0.99
C PHE A 247 -5.82 -12.53 0.75
N ALA A 248 -6.84 -13.17 0.20
CA ALA A 248 -6.81 -14.56 -0.20
C ALA A 248 -6.34 -14.69 -1.65
N TYR A 249 -5.63 -15.79 -1.92
CA TYR A 249 -4.99 -16.07 -3.21
C TYR A 249 -5.38 -17.48 -3.70
N ASP A 250 -5.28 -17.69 -5.00
CA ASP A 250 -5.63 -18.93 -5.67
C ASP A 250 -4.65 -19.24 -6.82
N SER A 251 -4.82 -20.37 -7.49
CA SER A 251 -3.93 -20.81 -8.58
C SER A 251 -3.79 -19.85 -9.78
N GLN A 252 -4.70 -18.89 -9.93
CA GLN A 252 -4.67 -17.84 -10.95
C GLN A 252 -4.16 -16.51 -10.39
N ASN A 253 -4.46 -16.25 -9.12
CA ASN A 253 -4.10 -15.04 -8.39
C ASN A 253 -3.17 -15.41 -7.25
N LEU A 254 -1.91 -15.67 -7.59
CA LEU A 254 -0.92 -16.12 -6.62
C LEU A 254 -0.59 -15.02 -5.60
N ASN A 255 -0.13 -15.44 -4.43
CA ASN A 255 0.53 -14.58 -3.47
C ASN A 255 1.65 -13.81 -4.17
N PRO A 256 1.58 -12.47 -4.21
CA PRO A 256 2.47 -11.70 -5.04
C PRO A 256 3.89 -11.67 -4.51
N ILE A 257 4.13 -11.88 -3.22
CA ILE A 257 5.48 -11.88 -2.64
C ILE A 257 6.14 -13.24 -2.84
N TRP A 258 5.39 -14.33 -2.67
CA TRP A 258 5.83 -15.66 -3.09
C TRP A 258 6.25 -15.64 -4.57
N GLY A 259 5.47 -14.98 -5.43
CA GLY A 259 5.77 -14.80 -6.85
C GLY A 259 7.12 -14.12 -7.13
N ARG A 260 7.65 -13.36 -6.18
CA ARG A 260 8.93 -12.64 -6.30
C ARG A 260 10.08 -13.38 -5.67
N VAL A 261 9.83 -14.20 -4.65
CA VAL A 261 10.89 -14.87 -3.89
C VAL A 261 11.06 -16.33 -4.32
N TYR A 262 9.98 -17.02 -4.68
CA TYR A 262 9.99 -18.46 -4.90
C TYR A 262 9.76 -18.87 -6.36
N GLN A 263 8.94 -18.12 -7.09
CA GLN A 263 8.56 -18.50 -8.44
C GLN A 263 9.79 -18.65 -9.34
N ASN A 264 9.81 -19.74 -10.12
CA ASN A 264 10.90 -20.08 -11.04
C ASN A 264 12.28 -20.33 -10.38
N SER A 265 12.35 -20.48 -9.05
CA SER A 265 13.61 -20.71 -8.32
C SER A 265 14.67 -19.63 -8.55
N ALA A 266 14.22 -18.40 -8.81
CA ALA A 266 15.07 -17.24 -9.05
C ALA A 266 14.52 -16.05 -8.25
N PRO A 267 14.81 -15.96 -6.93
CA PRO A 267 14.30 -14.89 -6.09
C PRO A 267 14.75 -13.54 -6.64
N ASN A 268 13.82 -12.60 -6.79
CA ASN A 268 14.12 -11.21 -7.12
C ASN A 268 14.84 -10.50 -5.98
N PHE A 269 14.42 -10.81 -4.76
CA PHE A 269 15.01 -10.34 -3.51
C PHE A 269 14.85 -11.41 -2.44
N LYS A 270 15.63 -11.27 -1.38
CA LYS A 270 15.54 -12.06 -0.15
C LYS A 270 15.48 -11.15 1.08
N PRO A 271 14.85 -11.59 2.17
CA PRO A 271 14.87 -10.86 3.43
C PRO A 271 16.31 -10.71 3.93
N ARG A 272 16.58 -9.65 4.67
CA ARG A 272 17.89 -9.42 5.29
C ARG A 272 17.88 -9.90 6.73
N ASP A 273 19.04 -10.30 7.25
CA ASP A 273 19.23 -10.60 8.66
C ASP A 273 18.64 -9.49 9.53
N ASN A 274 18.12 -9.87 10.70
CA ASN A 274 17.63 -8.90 11.68
C ASN A 274 16.53 -7.96 11.11
N PHE A 275 15.73 -8.43 10.15
CA PHE A 275 14.72 -7.66 9.41
C PHE A 275 15.26 -6.38 8.75
N GLY A 276 16.55 -6.40 8.39
CA GLY A 276 17.25 -5.27 7.81
C GLY A 276 17.71 -4.20 8.80
N LEU A 277 17.49 -4.41 10.10
CA LEU A 277 17.89 -3.45 11.12
C LEU A 277 19.39 -3.55 11.47
N PRO A 278 20.04 -2.43 11.81
CA PRO A 278 21.42 -2.45 12.27
C PRO A 278 21.56 -3.23 13.59
N ALA A 279 22.79 -3.68 13.89
CA ALA A 279 23.11 -4.49 15.06
C ALA A 279 22.72 -3.86 16.43
N THR A 280 22.49 -2.54 16.47
CA THR A 280 21.97 -1.84 17.66
C THR A 280 20.53 -2.25 18.01
N PHE A 281 19.77 -2.82 17.05
CA PHE A 281 18.44 -3.40 17.26
C PHE A 281 18.47 -4.91 17.12
N ALA A 282 19.40 -5.58 17.79
CA ALA A 282 19.41 -7.04 17.83
C ALA A 282 18.13 -7.56 18.51
N PHE A 283 17.51 -8.61 17.97
CA PHE A 283 16.41 -9.32 18.61
C PHE A 283 16.90 -10.38 19.60
N ASP A 284 16.04 -10.77 20.54
CA ASP A 284 16.28 -11.98 21.31
C ASP A 284 16.30 -13.17 20.34
N PRO A 285 17.32 -14.06 20.35
CA PRO A 285 17.33 -15.25 19.49
C PRO A 285 16.12 -16.18 19.67
N ALA A 286 15.40 -16.06 20.79
CA ALA A 286 14.15 -16.79 21.06
C ALA A 286 12.89 -16.08 20.55
N ASP A 287 12.99 -14.87 19.97
CA ASP A 287 11.85 -14.15 19.41
C ASP A 287 11.20 -14.99 18.30
N GLY A 288 9.94 -15.39 18.52
CA GLY A 288 9.20 -16.30 17.65
C GLY A 288 9.09 -15.81 16.20
N ARG A 289 9.08 -14.49 16.01
CA ARG A 289 8.94 -13.84 14.69
C ARG A 289 10.15 -14.07 13.80
N LEU A 290 11.35 -14.24 14.38
CA LEU A 290 12.53 -14.62 13.62
C LEU A 290 12.29 -15.95 12.89
N SER A 291 11.83 -16.98 13.62
CA SER A 291 11.56 -18.29 13.03
C SER A 291 10.29 -18.35 12.18
N PHE A 292 9.35 -17.43 12.39
CA PHE A 292 8.14 -17.32 11.58
C PHE A 292 8.46 -16.78 10.19
N TYR A 293 9.26 -15.72 10.09
CA TYR A 293 9.54 -15.02 8.83
C TYR A 293 10.86 -15.39 8.16
N LEU A 294 11.86 -15.86 8.91
CA LEU A 294 13.22 -16.04 8.41
C LEU A 294 13.66 -17.50 8.54
N VAL A 295 14.22 -18.01 7.45
CA VAL A 295 14.91 -19.30 7.41
C VAL A 295 16.41 -19.02 7.29
N PRO A 296 17.23 -19.46 8.28
CA PRO A 296 18.66 -19.14 8.30
C PRO A 296 19.41 -19.50 7.02
N LEU A 297 20.13 -18.54 6.45
CA LEU A 297 20.96 -18.66 5.27
C LEU A 297 22.27 -17.89 5.48
N ALA A 298 23.41 -18.58 5.39
CA ALA A 298 24.72 -17.97 5.56
C ALA A 298 25.27 -17.41 4.22
N GLU A 299 24.50 -16.53 3.57
CA GLU A 299 24.85 -15.94 2.28
C GLU A 299 24.78 -14.41 2.30
N THR A 300 25.43 -13.79 1.32
CA THR A 300 25.27 -12.37 1.05
C THR A 300 24.72 -12.17 -0.35
N ASN A 301 23.95 -11.12 -0.55
CA ASN A 301 23.56 -10.68 -1.86
C ASN A 301 24.77 -10.17 -2.67
N GLN A 302 24.53 -9.80 -3.93
CA GLN A 302 25.58 -9.30 -4.85
C GLN A 302 26.35 -8.06 -4.36
N ASN A 303 25.75 -7.29 -3.45
CA ASN A 303 26.31 -6.07 -2.87
C ASN A 303 26.87 -6.28 -1.44
N GLY A 304 27.01 -7.54 -1.01
CA GLY A 304 27.62 -7.89 0.27
C GLY A 304 26.69 -7.77 1.47
N LEU A 305 25.38 -7.67 1.24
CA LEU A 305 24.36 -7.63 2.29
C LEU A 305 24.00 -9.09 2.72
N PRO A 306 24.25 -9.51 3.98
CA PRO A 306 23.67 -10.74 4.57
C PRO A 306 22.17 -10.98 4.29
N ILE A 307 21.79 -12.16 3.82
CA ILE A 307 20.42 -12.47 3.41
C ILE A 307 19.97 -13.79 3.99
N GLU A 308 18.66 -13.87 4.28
CA GLU A 308 17.96 -15.04 4.80
C GLU A 308 17.02 -15.62 3.73
N ASP A 309 16.52 -16.84 3.90
CA ASP A 309 15.36 -17.33 3.15
C ASP A 309 14.05 -16.89 3.83
N LEU A 310 12.95 -16.79 3.06
CA LEU A 310 11.69 -16.16 3.52
C LEU A 310 10.62 -17.17 3.89
N ALA A 311 10.04 -17.11 5.08
CA ALA A 311 8.94 -17.98 5.51
C ALA A 311 7.62 -17.22 5.77
N GLY A 312 6.69 -17.85 6.49
CA GLY A 312 5.48 -17.21 7.01
C GLY A 312 4.41 -17.09 5.93
N PHE A 313 3.84 -15.89 5.77
CA PHE A 313 2.77 -15.66 4.79
C PHE A 313 3.21 -15.80 3.32
N PHE A 314 4.51 -15.94 3.07
CA PHE A 314 5.10 -15.76 1.73
C PHE A 314 5.72 -17.04 1.14
N ASP A 315 5.67 -18.16 1.86
CA ASP A 315 6.30 -19.44 1.43
C ASP A 315 5.36 -20.38 0.65
N ALA A 316 4.08 -20.02 0.53
CA ALA A 316 3.09 -20.71 -0.29
C ALA A 316 2.54 -19.80 -1.40
N ASP A 317 2.36 -20.37 -2.58
CA ASP A 317 1.85 -19.69 -3.78
C ASP A 317 0.40 -19.19 -3.62
N THR A 318 -0.39 -19.84 -2.76
CA THR A 318 -1.73 -19.39 -2.36
C THR A 318 -1.82 -18.97 -0.89
N GLY A 319 -0.68 -18.72 -0.23
CA GLY A 319 -0.66 -18.27 1.16
C GLY A 319 -1.30 -16.89 1.30
N SER A 320 -2.30 -16.74 2.16
CA SER A 320 -2.98 -15.45 2.37
C SER A 320 -2.06 -14.42 3.06
N ILE A 321 -2.24 -13.14 2.73
CA ILE A 321 -1.51 -12.03 3.36
C ILE A 321 -2.47 -11.20 4.22
N PRO A 322 -2.20 -10.99 5.53
CA PRO A 322 -3.00 -10.12 6.38
C PRO A 322 -3.06 -8.67 5.90
N VAL A 323 -4.22 -8.02 6.04
CA VAL A 323 -4.41 -6.59 5.71
C VAL A 323 -3.86 -5.68 6.83
N TYR A 324 -3.96 -6.14 8.08
CA TYR A 324 -3.37 -5.56 9.28
C TYR A 324 -3.03 -6.71 10.25
N MET A 325 -2.15 -6.43 11.22
CA MET A 325 -1.81 -7.38 12.28
C MET A 325 -2.51 -6.98 13.59
N PRO A 326 -2.95 -7.92 14.45
CA PRO A 326 -3.47 -7.59 15.77
C PRO A 326 -2.47 -6.77 16.60
N ASP A 327 -1.20 -7.15 16.57
CA ASP A 327 -0.14 -6.51 17.37
C ASP A 327 0.31 -5.17 16.79
N GLU A 328 -0.05 -4.87 15.53
CA GLU A 328 0.01 -3.51 15.01
C GLU A 328 -0.79 -2.54 15.88
N MET A 329 -1.99 -2.94 16.33
CA MET A 329 -2.87 -2.07 17.12
C MET A 329 -2.27 -1.78 18.49
N LYS A 330 -1.68 -2.79 19.13
CA LYS A 330 -0.96 -2.63 20.39
C LYS A 330 0.26 -1.73 20.23
N LEU A 331 1.03 -1.88 19.15
CA LEU A 331 2.17 -1.03 18.83
C LEU A 331 1.75 0.41 18.51
N ILE A 332 0.63 0.63 17.83
CA ILE A 332 0.03 1.96 17.63
C ILE A 332 -0.34 2.59 18.98
N ILE A 333 -0.98 1.83 19.88
CA ILE A 333 -1.33 2.31 21.23
C ILE A 333 -0.08 2.68 22.02
N ALA A 334 0.96 1.84 21.98
CA ALA A 334 2.22 2.10 22.66
C ALA A 334 2.84 3.41 22.16
N GLU A 335 2.96 3.54 20.84
CA GLU A 335 3.58 4.69 20.22
C GLU A 335 2.80 5.99 20.44
N ALA A 336 1.48 5.95 20.26
CA ALA A 336 0.63 7.11 20.45
C ALA A 336 0.67 7.63 21.90
N ASN A 337 0.75 6.73 22.88
CA ASN A 337 0.92 7.11 24.27
C ASN A 337 2.28 7.78 24.55
N LEU A 338 3.33 7.44 23.80
CA LEU A 338 4.64 8.08 23.92
C LEU A 338 4.68 9.45 23.25
N ARG A 339 3.92 9.66 22.17
CA ARG A 339 3.97 10.89 21.36
C ARG A 339 2.89 11.92 21.65
N LYS A 340 1.81 11.57 22.36
CA LYS A 340 0.76 12.53 22.74
C LYS A 340 1.32 13.66 23.60
N GLY A 341 0.64 14.80 23.62
CA GLY A 341 1.13 16.03 24.27
C GLY A 341 1.47 15.90 25.76
N SER A 342 0.99 14.86 26.44
CA SER A 342 1.47 14.43 27.75
C SER A 342 1.76 12.92 27.71
N PRO A 343 3.03 12.52 27.49
CA PRO A 343 3.39 11.11 27.33
C PRO A 343 2.98 10.25 28.53
N ASP A 344 2.41 9.08 28.24
CA ASP A 344 2.00 8.08 29.23
C ASP A 344 2.86 6.81 29.10
N LEU A 345 3.98 6.82 29.80
CA LEU A 345 4.98 5.75 29.73
C LEU A 345 4.45 4.44 30.30
N ALA A 346 3.51 4.48 31.27
CA ALA A 346 2.94 3.29 31.87
C ALA A 346 2.00 2.57 30.87
N ALA A 347 1.10 3.32 30.23
CA ALA A 347 0.24 2.78 29.19
C ALA A 347 1.07 2.28 27.99
N ALA A 348 2.10 3.02 27.59
CA ALA A 348 2.99 2.62 26.50
C ALA A 348 3.73 1.32 26.80
N THR A 349 4.32 1.20 27.98
CA THR A 349 5.03 -0.01 28.41
C THR A 349 4.09 -1.21 28.54
N SER A 350 2.85 -1.00 29.00
CA SER A 350 1.85 -2.07 29.06
C SER A 350 1.53 -2.61 27.67
N ALA A 351 1.17 -1.74 26.72
CA ALA A 351 0.83 -2.16 25.35
C ALA A 351 2.02 -2.80 24.62
N LEU A 352 3.25 -2.31 24.86
CA LEU A 352 4.46 -2.93 24.35
C LEU A 352 4.69 -4.32 24.95
N ASN A 353 4.49 -4.50 26.26
CA ASN A 353 4.63 -5.81 26.90
C ASN A 353 3.58 -6.81 26.42
N ASP A 354 2.38 -6.34 26.06
CA ASP A 354 1.34 -7.18 25.46
C ASP A 354 1.74 -7.71 24.06
N VAL A 355 2.72 -7.09 23.40
CA VAL A 355 3.34 -7.58 22.14
C VAL A 355 4.54 -8.46 22.43
N LEU A 356 5.39 -8.09 23.40
CA LEU A 356 6.60 -8.85 23.70
C LEU A 356 6.30 -10.22 24.29
N THR A 357 5.27 -10.32 25.14
CA THR A 357 5.00 -11.51 25.96
C THR A 357 3.88 -12.39 25.42
N ASP A 358 3.32 -12.04 24.27
CA ASP A 358 2.27 -12.84 23.66
C ASP A 358 2.81 -14.20 23.20
N THR A 359 1.92 -15.18 23.08
CA THR A 359 2.30 -16.56 22.72
C THR A 359 1.46 -17.11 21.56
N THR A 360 0.49 -16.33 21.11
CA THR A 360 -0.40 -16.65 20.00
C THR A 360 -1.19 -15.40 19.63
N ASP A 361 -1.48 -15.27 18.35
CA ASP A 361 -2.49 -14.38 17.80
C ASP A 361 -3.33 -15.12 16.74
N VAL A 362 -4.20 -14.41 16.02
CA VAL A 362 -5.06 -15.00 14.98
C VAL A 362 -4.28 -15.49 13.74
N PHE A 363 -3.05 -15.01 13.55
CA PHE A 363 -2.21 -15.34 12.40
C PHE A 363 -1.00 -16.23 12.75
N GLY A 364 -0.82 -16.58 14.02
CA GLY A 364 0.32 -17.35 14.53
C GLY A 364 1.61 -16.54 14.67
N ILE A 365 1.56 -15.20 14.58
CA ILE A 365 2.71 -14.33 14.85
C ILE A 365 2.71 -14.01 16.34
N ASN A 366 3.87 -14.10 16.99
CA ASN A 366 4.05 -13.70 18.39
C ASN A 366 5.54 -13.58 18.68
N ALA A 367 5.90 -12.66 19.58
CA ALA A 367 7.29 -12.49 19.99
C ALA A 367 7.69 -13.57 21.00
N ASN A 368 6.83 -13.86 21.98
CA ASN A 368 7.08 -14.83 23.05
C ASN A 368 8.44 -14.65 23.77
N VAL A 369 8.76 -13.39 24.08
CA VAL A 369 9.96 -12.99 24.81
C VAL A 369 9.62 -12.34 26.14
N THR A 370 10.65 -12.01 26.93
CA THR A 370 10.44 -11.32 28.20
C THR A 370 9.94 -9.90 28.00
N ALA A 371 9.11 -9.43 28.94
CA ALA A 371 8.69 -8.04 29.01
C ALA A 371 9.87 -7.05 28.99
N TYR A 372 9.62 -5.84 28.50
CA TYR A 372 10.61 -4.77 28.40
C TYR A 372 11.23 -4.46 29.76
N SER A 373 12.57 -4.50 29.81
CA SER A 373 13.37 -4.23 31.01
C SER A 373 14.36 -3.08 30.83
N GLY A 374 14.23 -2.31 29.75
CA GLY A 374 15.11 -1.19 29.44
C GLY A 374 14.79 0.08 30.24
N ALA A 375 15.41 1.20 29.84
CA ALA A 375 15.14 2.48 30.47
C ALA A 375 13.69 2.92 30.26
N ASN A 376 13.03 3.41 31.30
CA ASN A 376 11.66 3.93 31.21
C ASN A 376 11.68 5.42 30.80
N THR A 377 12.10 5.69 29.58
CA THR A 377 12.11 7.02 28.95
C THR A 377 11.37 6.96 27.61
N VAL A 378 10.91 8.11 27.13
CA VAL A 378 10.22 8.19 25.83
C VAL A 378 11.09 7.65 24.71
N ASP A 379 12.35 8.11 24.63
CA ASP A 379 13.27 7.71 23.57
C ASP A 379 13.55 6.20 23.58
N ALA A 380 13.83 5.62 24.74
CA ALA A 380 14.14 4.19 24.85
C ALA A 380 12.91 3.31 24.51
N LEU A 381 11.72 3.75 24.90
CA LEU A 381 10.48 3.06 24.54
C LEU A 381 10.13 3.24 23.05
N LEU A 382 10.42 4.40 22.44
CA LEU A 382 10.22 4.60 21.00
C LEU A 382 11.17 3.74 20.17
N ASP A 383 12.44 3.63 20.56
CA ASP A 383 13.40 2.71 19.94
C ASP A 383 12.90 1.25 20.04
N GLU A 384 12.38 0.86 21.20
CA GLU A 384 11.84 -0.48 21.39
C GLU A 384 10.55 -0.73 20.58
N VAL A 385 9.65 0.25 20.52
CA VAL A 385 8.46 0.18 19.65
C VAL A 385 8.87 0.08 18.18
N TYR A 386 9.85 0.85 17.73
CA TYR A 386 10.38 0.75 16.37
C TYR A 386 10.92 -0.65 16.06
N ARG A 387 11.74 -1.20 16.96
CA ARG A 387 12.28 -2.57 16.84
C ARG A 387 11.15 -3.60 16.65
N ASN A 388 10.12 -3.55 17.51
CA ASN A 388 9.01 -4.49 17.42
C ASN A 388 8.13 -4.27 16.19
N ARG A 389 7.90 -3.02 15.76
CA ARG A 389 7.19 -2.75 14.50
C ARG A 389 7.87 -3.39 13.29
N ARG A 390 9.20 -3.42 13.27
CA ARG A 390 9.98 -3.98 12.15
C ARG A 390 9.92 -5.51 12.08
N ALA A 391 9.74 -6.19 13.20
CA ALA A 391 9.51 -7.64 13.22
C ALA A 391 8.04 -7.98 12.98
N GLU A 392 7.12 -7.27 13.64
CA GLU A 392 5.68 -7.55 13.58
C GLU A 392 5.10 -7.27 12.20
N LEU A 393 5.51 -6.16 11.60
CA LEU A 393 5.01 -5.65 10.33
C LEU A 393 5.98 -5.94 9.18
N PHE A 394 6.80 -6.98 9.32
CA PHE A 394 7.81 -7.36 8.35
C PHE A 394 7.18 -7.60 6.97
N LEU A 395 7.72 -6.94 5.94
CA LEU A 395 7.24 -7.02 4.55
C LEU A 395 5.74 -6.67 4.39
N THR A 396 5.26 -5.69 5.16
CA THR A 396 3.91 -5.10 4.98
C THR A 396 3.94 -3.73 4.29
N GLY A 397 5.12 -3.24 3.92
CA GLY A 397 5.34 -1.94 3.27
C GLY A 397 5.44 -0.75 4.24
N MET A 398 5.46 -0.98 5.55
CA MET A 398 5.55 0.08 6.57
C MET A 398 6.98 0.59 6.82
N SER A 399 7.98 -0.16 6.37
CA SER A 399 9.39 0.06 6.73
C SER A 399 9.92 1.45 6.39
N LEU A 400 9.49 2.03 5.25
CA LEU A 400 9.92 3.36 4.82
C LEU A 400 9.24 4.50 5.60
N GLU A 401 7.94 4.37 5.88
CA GLU A 401 7.23 5.33 6.74
C GLU A 401 7.79 5.33 8.16
N ASP A 402 7.96 4.14 8.74
CA ASP A 402 8.47 4.00 10.10
C ASP A 402 9.91 4.50 10.20
N SER A 403 10.75 4.22 9.20
CA SER A 403 12.13 4.73 9.18
C SER A 403 12.16 6.27 9.27
N ARG A 404 11.31 6.97 8.52
CA ARG A 404 11.23 8.44 8.60
C ARG A 404 10.64 8.92 9.93
N ARG A 405 9.54 8.31 10.37
CA ARG A 405 8.73 8.78 11.51
C ARG A 405 9.38 8.50 12.87
N PHE A 406 10.27 7.50 12.95
CA PHE A 406 11.14 7.22 14.10
C PHE A 406 12.50 7.91 13.99
N ASP A 407 12.64 8.92 13.13
CA ASP A 407 13.84 9.73 12.99
C ASP A 407 15.12 8.90 12.75
N ARG A 408 14.97 7.76 12.05
CA ARG A 408 16.13 6.96 11.64
C ARG A 408 17.01 7.79 10.70
N PRO A 409 18.33 7.52 10.65
CA PRO A 409 19.28 8.30 9.87
C PRO A 409 18.80 8.57 8.45
N GLN A 410 18.91 9.83 8.03
CA GLN A 410 18.60 10.25 6.66
C GLN A 410 19.64 9.64 5.69
N PRO A 411 19.25 9.26 4.47
CA PRO A 411 20.21 8.84 3.44
C PRO A 411 21.18 9.98 3.12
N SER A 412 22.43 9.68 2.78
CA SER A 412 23.37 10.73 2.33
C SER A 412 23.09 11.21 0.90
N GLY A 413 22.23 10.49 0.19
CA GLY A 413 21.95 10.63 -1.23
C GLY A 413 23.04 10.11 -2.16
N ALA A 414 24.07 9.46 -1.61
CA ALA A 414 25.07 8.77 -2.41
C ALA A 414 24.51 7.46 -2.95
N SER A 415 24.68 7.22 -4.26
CA SER A 415 24.37 5.92 -4.85
C SER A 415 25.32 4.84 -4.33
N MET A 416 24.85 3.59 -4.31
CA MET A 416 25.62 2.42 -3.90
C MET A 416 26.17 2.49 -2.46
N ASN A 417 25.51 3.26 -1.57
CA ASN A 417 25.81 3.23 -0.14
C ASN A 417 24.93 2.18 0.55
N TYR A 418 25.49 0.98 0.73
CA TYR A 418 24.80 -0.15 1.36
C TYR A 418 24.95 -0.20 2.89
N THR A 419 25.66 0.77 3.49
CA THR A 419 25.82 0.86 4.96
C THR A 419 24.72 1.66 5.65
N GLU A 420 23.92 2.39 4.87
CA GLU A 420 22.80 3.20 5.36
C GLU A 420 21.53 2.36 5.58
N GLU A 421 20.75 2.72 6.61
CA GLU A 421 19.47 2.07 6.92
C GLU A 421 18.41 2.30 5.83
N ARG A 422 18.50 3.38 5.06
CA ARG A 422 17.70 3.63 3.86
C ARG A 422 18.45 4.45 2.83
N ASN A 423 18.11 4.32 1.55
CA ASN A 423 18.78 5.01 0.44
C ASN A 423 17.96 6.13 -0.24
N ARG A 424 16.71 6.32 0.19
CA ARG A 424 15.79 7.39 -0.23
C ARG A 424 14.84 7.72 0.92
N ASN A 425 14.42 8.98 0.99
CA ASN A 425 13.28 9.37 1.81
C ASN A 425 11.96 9.23 1.07
N PHE A 426 11.88 9.65 -0.18
CA PHE A 426 10.68 9.51 -1.01
C PHE A 426 11.11 9.17 -2.43
N TYR A 427 10.19 8.59 -3.20
CA TYR A 427 10.47 8.23 -4.58
C TYR A 427 10.27 9.40 -5.54
N PRO A 428 11.02 9.44 -6.66
CA PRO A 428 10.76 10.38 -7.72
C PRO A 428 9.39 10.10 -8.35
N TYR A 429 8.71 11.13 -8.86
CA TYR A 429 7.44 10.94 -9.56
C TYR A 429 7.70 10.24 -10.89
N PRO A 430 6.91 9.22 -11.27
CA PRO A 430 7.15 8.48 -12.49
C PRO A 430 7.16 9.38 -13.73
N ASP A 431 8.02 9.06 -14.69
CA ASP A 431 8.13 9.81 -15.94
C ASP A 431 6.79 9.89 -16.69
N THR A 432 5.97 8.84 -16.65
CA THR A 432 4.65 8.83 -17.25
C THR A 432 3.74 9.89 -16.65
N GLU A 433 3.71 10.02 -15.31
CA GLU A 433 2.91 11.04 -14.63
C GLU A 433 3.45 12.43 -14.97
N ARG A 434 4.76 12.61 -14.82
CA ARG A 434 5.45 13.88 -15.08
C ARG A 434 5.23 14.40 -16.51
N ASN A 435 5.20 13.50 -17.48
CA ASN A 435 5.06 13.87 -18.88
C ASN A 435 3.60 14.09 -19.29
N SER A 436 2.63 13.49 -18.59
CA SER A 436 1.20 13.61 -18.91
C SER A 436 0.48 14.68 -18.10
N ASN A 437 0.86 14.88 -16.84
CA ASN A 437 0.19 15.78 -15.91
C ASN A 437 1.02 17.04 -15.63
N PRO A 438 0.59 18.22 -16.12
CA PRO A 438 1.33 19.47 -15.95
C PRO A 438 1.41 19.94 -14.48
N ASN A 439 0.60 19.36 -13.59
CA ASN A 439 0.60 19.66 -12.16
C ASN A 439 1.59 18.79 -11.36
N THR A 440 2.33 17.89 -12.01
CA THR A 440 3.30 17.02 -11.32
C THR A 440 4.39 17.86 -10.65
N PRO A 441 4.60 17.74 -9.33
CA PRO A 441 5.60 18.54 -8.62
C PRO A 441 7.04 18.13 -8.98
N PRO A 442 8.05 18.93 -8.56
CA PRO A 442 9.44 18.52 -8.59
C PRO A 442 9.65 17.20 -7.84
N ASP A 443 10.66 16.43 -8.24
CA ASP A 443 11.03 15.22 -7.49
C ASP A 443 11.47 15.57 -6.06
N PRO A 444 11.15 14.71 -5.07
CA PRO A 444 11.65 14.87 -3.72
C PRO A 444 13.17 14.91 -3.68
N SER A 445 13.73 15.59 -2.69
CA SER A 445 15.16 15.53 -2.41
C SER A 445 15.57 14.10 -2.04
N ILE A 446 16.75 13.71 -2.49
CA ILE A 446 17.35 12.39 -2.24
C ILE A 446 17.70 12.26 -0.76
#